data_AF-A0A7C7MB85-F1
#
_entry.id   AF-A0A7C7MB85-F1
#
_cell.length_a   1.000
_cell.length_b   1.000
_cell.length_c   1.000
_cell.angle_alpha   90.00
_cell.angle_beta   90.00
_cell.angle_gamma   90.00
#
_symmetry.space_group_name_H-M   'P 1'
#
loop_
_entity.id
_entity.type
_entity.pdbx_description
1 polymer ?
#
loop_
_entity_poly.entity_id
_entity_poly.type
_entity_poly.pdbx_seq_one_letter_code
_entity_poly.pdbx_strand_id
1 'polypeptide(L)'
;MMKSKKPILLFRLTFFGLIFFSPLSHLKAIPIFARQYGKPCQTCHVSEPKLNAFGELFRANGYQLPGTIEDTPPWTWAKVKLAGMLHEMAVDRIIESNMRAVPPPGLPSGGEYHVRSFRDAGGHLWFGGTMGKKLSFLTSLGIEQEFNVKSGRFSSESHAHWDFAFFQYNNLFNSGTGMANIKFG
;
A
#
# COMPACT_ATOMS: atom_id res chain seq x y z
N MET A 1 12.56 44.72 18.99
CA MET A 1 11.91 43.81 19.96
C MET A 1 12.12 42.36 19.49
N MET A 2 13.13 41.67 20.01
CA MET A 2 13.48 40.29 19.59
C MET A 2 12.61 39.27 20.31
N LYS A 3 11.66 38.65 19.61
CA LYS A 3 10.85 37.54 20.17
C LYS A 3 11.76 36.35 20.48
N SER A 4 11.79 35.93 21.74
CA SER A 4 12.56 34.76 22.21
C SER A 4 12.10 33.50 21.45
N LYS A 5 13.01 32.90 20.66
CA LYS A 5 12.77 31.66 19.89
C LYS A 5 12.92 30.37 20.74
N LYS A 6 13.27 30.51 22.02
CA LYS A 6 13.50 29.39 22.96
C LYS A 6 12.32 28.40 23.10
N PRO A 7 11.04 28.82 23.18
CA PRO A 7 9.94 27.86 23.32
C PRO A 7 9.71 27.04 22.04
N ILE A 8 9.98 27.61 20.86
CA ILE A 8 9.86 26.91 19.57
C ILE A 8 10.97 25.86 19.43
N LEU A 9 12.18 26.17 19.90
CA LEU A 9 13.30 25.23 19.89
C LEU A 9 13.07 24.05 20.85
N LEU A 10 12.57 24.34 22.06
CA LEU A 10 12.22 23.31 23.04
C LEU A 10 11.10 22.39 22.54
N PHE A 11 10.07 22.95 21.89
CA PHE A 11 8.97 22.18 21.30
C PHE A 11 9.45 21.28 20.14
N ARG A 12 10.37 21.77 19.30
CA ARG A 12 10.98 20.96 18.23
C ARG A 12 11.81 19.81 18.79
N LEU A 13 12.62 20.05 19.83
CA LEU A 13 13.45 19.03 20.46
C LEU A 13 12.61 17.97 21.19
N THR A 14 11.52 18.37 21.85
CA THR A 14 10.60 17.42 22.50
C THR A 14 9.83 16.59 21.48
N PHE A 15 9.35 17.19 20.38
CA PHE A 15 8.69 16.44 19.32
C PHE A 15 9.65 15.45 18.62
N PHE A 16 10.89 15.86 18.36
CA PHE A 16 11.91 14.99 17.78
C PHE A 16 12.33 13.85 18.73
N GLY A 17 12.45 14.15 20.03
CA GLY A 17 12.72 13.15 21.06
C GLY A 17 11.60 12.12 21.21
N LEU A 18 10.34 12.54 21.15
CA LEU A 18 9.18 11.62 21.22
C LEU A 18 9.11 10.66 20.04
N ILE A 19 9.52 11.09 18.84
CA ILE A 19 9.58 10.21 17.66
C ILE A 19 10.72 9.20 17.79
N PHE A 20 11.92 9.65 18.19
CA PHE A 20 13.11 8.81 18.28
C PHE A 20 13.09 7.78 19.42
N PHE A 21 12.43 8.10 20.54
CA PHE A 21 12.33 7.20 21.71
C PHE A 21 11.03 6.39 21.76
N SER A 22 10.20 6.44 20.72
CA SER A 22 9.06 5.53 20.66
C SER A 22 9.57 4.08 20.54
N PRO A 23 9.09 3.14 21.37
CA PRO A 23 9.44 1.75 21.19
C PRO A 23 8.92 1.33 19.81
N LEU A 24 9.83 0.95 18.91
CA LEU A 24 9.50 0.25 17.67
C LEU A 24 8.88 -1.10 18.06
N SER A 25 7.61 -1.08 18.46
CA SER A 25 6.79 -2.27 18.49
C SER A 25 6.87 -2.89 17.11
N HIS A 26 7.07 -4.21 17.03
CA HIS A 26 7.19 -4.98 15.79
C HIS A 26 6.47 -4.27 14.65
N LEU A 27 7.20 -3.86 13.61
CA LEU A 27 6.60 -3.42 12.35
C LEU A 27 5.75 -4.60 11.88
N LYS A 28 4.51 -4.62 12.35
CA LYS A 28 3.52 -5.55 11.87
C LYS A 28 3.34 -5.09 10.46
N ALA A 29 3.78 -5.91 9.51
CA ALA A 29 3.27 -5.85 8.16
C ALA A 29 1.75 -5.60 8.24
N ILE A 30 1.17 -5.05 7.19
CA ILE A 30 -0.26 -4.75 7.18
C ILE A 30 -1.00 -5.90 6.45
N PRO A 31 -0.87 -7.21 6.81
CA PRO A 31 -1.72 -8.22 6.23
C PRO A 31 -3.04 -8.15 6.99
N ILE A 32 -3.92 -7.35 6.43
CA ILE A 32 -5.29 -7.13 6.87
C ILE A 32 -5.99 -8.45 7.26
N PHE A 33 -5.79 -9.50 6.47
CA PHE A 33 -6.36 -10.82 6.67
C PHE A 33 -5.59 -11.69 7.67
N ALA A 34 -4.25 -11.63 7.70
CA ALA A 34 -3.51 -12.47 8.64
C ALA A 34 -3.77 -12.04 10.10
N ARG A 35 -4.01 -10.74 10.33
CA ARG A 35 -4.50 -10.22 11.62
C ARG A 35 -5.90 -10.71 11.96
N GLN A 36 -6.82 -10.75 10.98
CA GLN A 36 -8.18 -11.27 11.18
C GLN A 36 -8.18 -12.72 11.66
N TYR A 37 -7.37 -13.58 11.05
CA TYR A 37 -7.36 -15.02 11.34
C TYR A 37 -6.28 -15.45 12.34
N GLY A 38 -5.50 -14.50 12.87
CA GLY A 38 -4.37 -14.79 13.77
C GLY A 38 -3.33 -15.74 13.15
N LYS A 39 -3.07 -15.60 11.84
CA LYS A 39 -2.11 -16.44 11.10
C LYS A 39 -0.82 -15.67 10.83
N PRO A 40 0.35 -16.33 10.84
CA PRO A 40 1.59 -15.71 10.41
C PRO A 40 1.58 -15.47 8.89
N CYS A 41 2.36 -14.49 8.41
CA CYS A 41 2.44 -14.15 6.98
C CYS A 41 2.81 -15.36 6.11
N GLN A 42 3.71 -16.22 6.61
CA GLN A 42 4.16 -17.44 5.90
C GLN A 42 3.05 -18.47 5.67
N THR A 43 1.90 -18.35 6.38
CA THR A 43 0.74 -19.19 6.08
C THR A 43 0.22 -18.93 4.67
N CYS A 44 0.22 -17.67 4.21
CA CYS A 44 -0.29 -17.31 2.87
C CYS A 44 0.81 -17.03 1.85
N HIS A 45 2.02 -16.64 2.28
CA HIS A 45 3.08 -16.18 1.40
C HIS A 45 4.31 -17.12 1.41
N VAL A 46 4.93 -17.27 0.23
CA VAL A 46 6.30 -17.85 0.13
C VAL A 46 7.33 -16.78 0.45
N SER A 47 7.10 -15.58 -0.08
CA SER A 47 7.80 -14.33 0.23
C SER A 47 6.76 -13.21 0.05
N GLU A 48 6.83 -12.12 0.79
CA GLU A 48 5.98 -10.97 0.48
C GLU A 48 6.31 -10.46 -0.94
N PRO A 49 5.33 -10.20 -1.84
CA PRO A 49 3.88 -10.42 -1.77
C PRO A 49 3.39 -11.72 -2.45
N LYS A 50 4.30 -12.60 -2.90
CA LYS A 50 4.00 -13.84 -3.64
C LYS A 50 3.23 -14.86 -2.77
N LEU A 51 2.04 -15.25 -3.22
CA LEU A 51 1.21 -16.24 -2.53
C LEU A 51 1.78 -17.66 -2.71
N ASN A 52 1.59 -18.47 -1.66
CA ASN A 52 1.76 -19.92 -1.73
C ASN A 52 0.41 -20.60 -2.10
N ALA A 53 0.37 -21.93 -2.18
CA ALA A 53 -0.86 -22.65 -2.54
C ALA A 53 -2.03 -22.37 -1.58
N PHE A 54 -1.76 -22.23 -0.29
CA PHE A 54 -2.79 -21.87 0.70
C PHE A 54 -3.31 -20.44 0.48
N GLY A 55 -2.41 -19.49 0.22
CA GLY A 55 -2.75 -18.09 -0.06
C GLY A 55 -3.59 -17.95 -1.34
N GLU A 56 -3.30 -18.74 -2.38
CA GLU A 56 -4.10 -18.77 -3.59
C GLU A 56 -5.51 -19.34 -3.34
N LEU A 57 -5.64 -20.41 -2.55
CA LEU A 57 -6.93 -20.94 -2.15
C LEU A 57 -7.71 -19.94 -1.27
N PHE A 58 -7.03 -19.24 -0.38
CA PHE A 58 -7.63 -18.19 0.46
C PHE A 58 -8.19 -17.04 -0.41
N ARG A 59 -7.41 -16.57 -1.38
CA ARG A 59 -7.82 -15.56 -2.36
C ARG A 59 -9.00 -16.07 -3.22
N ALA A 60 -8.92 -17.30 -3.71
CA ALA A 60 -9.97 -17.94 -4.50
C ALA A 60 -11.26 -18.14 -3.69
N ASN A 61 -11.17 -18.44 -2.40
CA ASN A 61 -12.34 -18.55 -1.51
C ASN A 61 -12.89 -17.18 -1.06
N GLY A 62 -12.48 -16.09 -1.72
CA GLY A 62 -12.98 -14.74 -1.44
C GLY A 62 -12.47 -14.17 -0.12
N TYR A 63 -11.20 -14.41 0.19
CA TYR A 63 -10.52 -13.99 1.42
C TYR A 63 -11.10 -14.63 2.69
N GLN A 64 -11.55 -15.88 2.53
CA GLN A 64 -12.02 -16.76 3.61
C GLN A 64 -11.09 -17.95 3.73
N LEU A 65 -10.93 -18.48 4.95
CA LEU A 65 -10.13 -19.69 5.14
C LEU A 65 -10.69 -20.84 4.29
N PRO A 66 -9.86 -21.57 3.54
CA PRO A 66 -10.32 -22.70 2.74
C PRO A 66 -11.09 -23.70 3.60
N GLY A 67 -12.23 -24.19 3.10
CA GLY A 67 -13.13 -25.09 3.83
C GLY A 67 -14.09 -24.38 4.78
N THR A 68 -14.05 -23.05 4.87
CA THR A 68 -14.97 -22.25 5.68
C THR A 68 -15.85 -21.36 4.80
N ILE A 69 -17.04 -21.03 5.32
CA ILE A 69 -17.95 -20.06 4.74
C ILE A 69 -18.38 -19.11 5.86
N GLU A 70 -17.87 -17.88 5.82
CA GLU A 70 -18.30 -16.81 6.69
C GLU A 70 -19.69 -16.32 6.27
N ASP A 71 -20.61 -16.23 7.22
CA ASP A 71 -21.91 -15.60 7.01
C ASP A 71 -21.91 -14.23 7.68
N THR A 72 -21.34 -13.25 6.99
CA THR A 72 -21.21 -11.88 7.51
C THR A 72 -22.37 -11.04 7.02
N PRO A 73 -23.36 -10.67 7.84
CA PRO A 73 -24.49 -9.90 7.34
C PRO A 73 -24.04 -8.56 6.72
N PRO A 74 -24.59 -8.13 5.57
CA PRO A 74 -24.10 -6.96 4.82
C PRO A 74 -24.05 -5.65 5.62
N TRP A 75 -24.86 -5.51 6.67
CA TRP A 75 -24.89 -4.34 7.55
C TRP A 75 -23.79 -4.34 8.63
N THR A 76 -22.96 -5.38 8.70
CA THR A 76 -21.96 -5.56 9.76
C THR A 76 -20.63 -4.88 9.39
N TRP A 77 -20.57 -3.56 9.48
CA TRP A 77 -19.36 -2.77 9.19
C TRP A 77 -18.12 -3.22 9.98
N ALA A 78 -18.29 -3.78 11.18
CA ALA A 78 -17.21 -4.32 12.01
C ALA A 78 -16.39 -5.45 11.34
N LYS A 79 -16.94 -6.07 10.29
CA LYS A 79 -16.26 -7.13 9.55
C LYS A 79 -15.61 -6.67 8.24
N VAL A 80 -15.85 -5.43 7.82
CA VAL A 80 -15.03 -4.79 6.78
C VAL A 80 -13.66 -4.53 7.39
N LYS A 81 -12.62 -4.96 6.68
CA LYS A 81 -11.25 -4.73 7.11
C LYS A 81 -10.68 -3.54 6.39
N LEU A 82 -9.95 -2.71 7.14
CA LEU A 82 -9.19 -1.58 6.64
C LEU A 82 -7.71 -1.74 6.99
N ALA A 83 -6.86 -1.46 6.02
CA ALA A 83 -5.42 -1.45 6.12
C ALA A 83 -4.87 -0.20 5.43
N GLY A 84 -3.80 0.39 5.95
CA GLY A 84 -3.17 1.56 5.35
C GLY A 84 -1.66 1.47 5.44
N MET A 85 -0.97 1.74 4.33
CA MET A 85 0.50 1.79 4.25
C MET A 85 0.90 3.14 3.69
N LEU A 86 1.85 3.80 4.34
CA LEU A 86 2.60 4.91 3.73
C LEU A 86 3.82 4.31 3.02
N HIS A 87 4.16 4.86 1.86
CA HIS A 87 5.39 4.50 1.17
C HIS A 87 6.08 5.75 0.60
N GLU A 88 7.38 5.61 0.43
CA GLU A 88 8.23 6.54 -0.29
C GLU A 88 9.09 5.74 -1.27
N MET A 89 9.25 6.23 -2.50
CA MET A 89 10.18 5.58 -3.44
C MET A 89 11.49 6.34 -3.47
N ALA A 90 12.52 5.75 -2.87
CA ALA A 90 13.90 6.15 -3.09
C ALA A 90 14.37 5.60 -4.44
N VAL A 91 14.87 6.47 -5.31
CA VAL A 91 15.41 6.10 -6.61
C VAL A 91 16.90 6.40 -6.62
N ASP A 92 17.70 5.37 -6.92
CA ASP A 92 19.10 5.50 -7.35
C ASP A 92 19.20 4.97 -8.78
N ARG A 93 19.40 5.87 -9.75
CA ARG A 93 19.48 5.49 -11.17
C ARG A 93 20.47 6.33 -11.93
N ILE A 94 21.01 5.73 -12.99
CA ILE A 94 21.85 6.40 -13.98
C ILE A 94 20.95 6.74 -15.18
N ILE A 95 20.91 8.01 -15.58
CA ILE A 95 20.23 8.49 -16.78
C ILE A 95 21.30 8.84 -17.81
N GLU A 96 21.36 8.07 -18.89
CA GLU A 96 22.17 8.43 -20.05
C GLU A 96 21.32 9.22 -21.04
N SER A 97 21.66 10.49 -21.27
CA SER A 97 21.01 11.32 -22.28
C SER A 97 21.92 11.48 -23.49
N ASN A 98 21.46 10.97 -24.64
CA ASN A 98 22.07 11.23 -25.94
C ASN A 98 21.49 12.48 -26.62
N MET A 99 20.61 13.22 -25.95
CA MET A 99 20.00 14.44 -26.50
C MET A 99 20.97 15.61 -26.36
N ARG A 100 21.47 16.12 -27.51
CA ARG A 100 22.29 17.35 -27.60
C ARG A 100 21.46 18.65 -27.60
N ALA A 101 20.16 18.57 -27.84
CA ALA A 101 19.26 19.71 -27.91
C ALA A 101 18.32 19.75 -26.69
N VAL A 102 18.21 20.95 -26.10
CA VAL A 102 17.34 21.36 -24.97
C VAL A 102 16.93 20.20 -24.04
N PRO A 103 17.79 19.83 -23.07
CA PRO A 103 17.42 18.84 -22.07
C PRO A 103 16.17 19.30 -21.28
N PRO A 104 15.42 18.36 -20.67
CA PRO A 104 14.36 18.73 -19.72
C PRO A 104 14.91 19.74 -18.68
N PRO A 105 14.13 20.74 -18.26
CA PRO A 105 14.58 21.75 -17.29
C PRO A 105 15.24 21.08 -16.07
N GLY A 106 16.51 21.40 -15.83
CA GLY A 106 17.28 20.85 -14.69
C GLY A 106 18.31 19.76 -15.04
N LEU A 107 18.41 19.30 -16.29
CA LEU A 107 19.47 18.38 -16.72
C LEU A 107 20.44 19.06 -17.70
N PRO A 108 21.76 18.85 -17.61
CA PRO A 108 22.72 19.28 -18.65
C PRO A 108 22.46 18.60 -20.01
N SER A 109 23.04 19.14 -21.08
CA SER A 109 22.97 18.54 -22.43
C SER A 109 24.06 17.49 -22.61
N GLY A 110 23.67 16.26 -23.01
CA GLY A 110 24.59 15.14 -23.28
C GLY A 110 25.37 14.66 -22.05
N GLY A 111 25.19 13.39 -21.66
CA GLY A 111 26.01 12.79 -20.61
C GLY A 111 25.29 11.77 -19.73
N GLU A 112 26.01 11.28 -18.73
CA GLU A 112 25.55 10.35 -17.70
C GLU A 112 25.18 11.14 -16.43
N TYR A 113 23.98 10.91 -15.91
CA TYR A 113 23.47 11.56 -14.70
C TYR A 113 23.12 10.55 -13.63
N HIS A 114 23.83 10.60 -12.51
CA HIS A 114 23.47 9.86 -11.32
C HIS A 114 22.37 10.61 -10.56
N VAL A 115 21.19 10.00 -10.46
CA VAL A 115 20.03 10.54 -9.75
C VAL A 115 19.81 9.72 -8.49
N ARG A 116 19.99 10.37 -7.33
CA ARG A 116 19.65 9.85 -6.01
C ARG A 116 18.68 10.79 -5.32
N SER A 117 17.43 10.38 -5.23
CA SER A 117 16.37 11.20 -4.64
C SER A 117 15.18 10.36 -4.21
N PHE A 118 14.38 10.89 -3.27
CA PHE A 118 12.99 10.44 -3.12
C PHE A 118 12.17 10.98 -4.29
N ARG A 119 11.57 10.09 -5.06
CA ARG A 119 10.79 10.43 -6.26
C ARG A 119 9.38 10.89 -5.86
N ASP A 120 8.78 10.21 -4.91
CA ASP A 120 7.39 10.37 -4.50
C ASP A 120 7.21 9.91 -3.06
N ALA A 121 6.16 10.43 -2.44
CA ALA A 121 5.61 9.89 -1.21
C ALA A 121 4.10 9.75 -1.37
N GLY A 122 3.56 8.74 -0.71
CA GLY A 122 2.14 8.46 -0.78
C GLY A 122 1.74 7.40 0.22
N GLY A 123 0.57 6.84 -0.03
CA GLY A 123 0.10 5.68 0.69
C GLY A 123 -1.09 5.03 0.04
N HIS A 124 -1.31 3.77 0.39
CA HIS A 124 -2.45 2.99 -0.05
C HIS A 124 -3.34 2.66 1.13
N LEU A 125 -4.65 2.75 0.91
CA LEU A 125 -5.68 2.23 1.77
C LEU A 125 -6.30 1.00 1.10
N TRP A 126 -6.31 -0.13 1.81
CA TRP A 126 -7.02 -1.34 1.39
C TRP A 126 -8.26 -1.54 2.22
N PHE A 127 -9.36 -1.82 1.54
CA PHE A 127 -10.63 -2.21 2.16
C PHE A 127 -11.09 -3.54 1.58
N GLY A 128 -11.52 -4.46 2.43
CA GLY A 128 -12.04 -5.73 1.94
C GLY A 128 -12.76 -6.54 2.99
N GLY A 129 -13.48 -7.55 2.52
CA GLY A 129 -14.22 -8.46 3.38
C GLY A 129 -15.29 -9.22 2.61
N THR A 130 -16.17 -9.86 3.37
CA THR A 130 -17.27 -10.71 2.88
C THR A 130 -18.62 -10.09 3.24
N MET A 131 -19.59 -10.18 2.34
CA MET A 131 -20.99 -9.86 2.56
C MET A 131 -21.85 -11.10 2.31
N GLY A 132 -22.44 -11.64 3.37
CA GLY A 132 -23.05 -12.96 3.42
C GLY A 132 -22.05 -14.07 3.08
N LYS A 133 -22.59 -15.22 2.69
CA LYS A 133 -21.83 -16.45 2.39
C LYS A 133 -21.09 -16.43 1.06
N LYS A 134 -21.52 -15.58 0.13
CA LYS A 134 -21.16 -15.69 -1.29
C LYS A 134 -20.63 -14.42 -1.92
N LEU A 135 -20.70 -13.27 -1.26
CA LEU A 135 -20.13 -12.05 -1.83
C LEU A 135 -18.87 -11.68 -1.06
N SER A 136 -17.81 -11.32 -1.77
CA SER A 136 -16.63 -10.68 -1.19
C SER A 136 -16.23 -9.49 -2.04
N PHE A 137 -15.43 -8.61 -1.46
CA PHE A 137 -14.90 -7.44 -2.16
C PHE A 137 -13.51 -7.11 -1.65
N LEU A 138 -12.74 -6.47 -2.51
CA LEU A 138 -11.46 -5.87 -2.15
C LEU A 138 -11.22 -4.66 -3.04
N THR A 139 -10.72 -3.59 -2.43
CA THR A 139 -10.34 -2.37 -3.12
C THR A 139 -9.04 -1.82 -2.53
N SER A 140 -8.24 -1.21 -3.37
CA SER A 140 -7.08 -0.41 -2.98
C SER A 140 -7.19 0.98 -3.56
N LEU A 141 -7.02 1.98 -2.71
CA LEU A 141 -6.97 3.38 -3.07
C LEU A 141 -5.57 3.92 -2.74
N GLY A 142 -4.81 4.27 -3.77
CA GLY A 142 -3.53 4.96 -3.66
C GLY A 142 -3.72 6.47 -3.68
N ILE A 143 -2.97 7.18 -2.84
CA ILE A 143 -2.83 8.65 -2.88
C ILE A 143 -1.34 8.94 -2.94
N GLU A 144 -0.90 9.61 -4.01
CA GLU A 144 0.53 9.82 -4.27
C GLU A 144 0.81 11.27 -4.66
N GLN A 145 2.01 11.73 -4.32
CA GLN A 145 2.56 13.02 -4.71
C GLN A 145 3.98 12.84 -5.25
N GLU A 146 4.20 13.21 -6.51
CA GLU A 146 5.55 13.26 -7.07
C GLU A 146 6.25 14.55 -6.65
N PHE A 147 7.49 14.42 -6.20
CA PHE A 147 8.29 15.57 -5.77
C PHE A 147 9.05 16.20 -6.93
N ASN A 148 9.25 17.51 -6.84
CA ASN A 148 10.17 18.21 -7.74
C ASN A 148 11.60 17.86 -7.31
N VAL A 149 12.32 17.18 -8.20
CA VAL A 149 13.73 16.85 -7.98
C VAL A 149 14.60 17.64 -8.94
N LYS A 150 15.71 18.18 -8.43
CA LYS A 150 16.64 19.03 -9.20
C LYS A 150 17.14 18.37 -10.50
N SER A 151 17.12 17.04 -10.57
CA SER A 151 17.58 16.23 -11.69
C SER A 151 16.48 15.81 -12.68
N GLY A 152 15.45 16.64 -12.88
CA GLY A 152 14.66 16.60 -14.12
C GLY A 152 13.33 15.85 -14.10
N ARG A 153 12.65 15.74 -12.95
CA ARG A 153 11.22 15.34 -12.92
C ARG A 153 10.37 16.47 -12.40
N PHE A 154 9.36 16.86 -13.18
CA PHE A 154 8.36 17.83 -12.77
C PHE A 154 7.52 17.23 -11.63
N SER A 155 7.32 18.00 -10.55
CA SER A 155 6.35 17.63 -9.52
C SER A 155 4.97 17.50 -10.15
N SER A 156 4.21 16.49 -9.74
CA SER A 156 2.79 16.40 -10.04
C SER A 156 1.97 16.97 -8.89
N GLU A 157 0.73 17.34 -9.17
CA GLU A 157 -0.25 17.48 -8.10
C GLU A 157 -0.46 16.12 -7.40
N SER A 158 -0.90 16.17 -6.14
CA SER A 158 -1.33 14.97 -5.44
C SER A 158 -2.51 14.36 -6.20
N HIS A 159 -2.43 13.07 -6.50
CA HIS A 159 -3.48 12.36 -7.23
C HIS A 159 -3.87 11.09 -6.48
N ALA A 160 -5.14 10.72 -6.63
CA ALA A 160 -5.68 9.48 -6.09
C ALA A 160 -6.04 8.54 -7.24
N HIS A 161 -5.77 7.26 -7.09
CA HIS A 161 -6.08 6.23 -8.08
C HIS A 161 -6.49 4.92 -7.41
N TRP A 162 -7.24 4.11 -8.13
CA TRP A 162 -7.51 2.73 -7.71
C TRP A 162 -6.52 1.79 -8.38
N ASP A 163 -5.80 0.99 -7.59
CA ASP A 163 -5.02 -0.12 -8.16
C ASP A 163 -5.95 -1.24 -8.62
N PHE A 164 -7.01 -1.46 -7.85
CA PHE A 164 -8.11 -2.36 -8.15
C PHE A 164 -9.31 -2.02 -7.27
N ALA A 165 -10.49 -2.31 -7.78
CA ALA A 165 -11.73 -2.30 -7.00
C ALA A 165 -12.66 -3.35 -7.60
N PHE A 166 -13.07 -4.34 -6.83
CA PHE A 166 -13.92 -5.39 -7.36
C PHE A 166 -14.82 -6.02 -6.30
N PHE A 167 -15.91 -6.60 -6.80
CA PHE A 167 -16.73 -7.58 -6.09
C PHE A 167 -16.49 -8.96 -6.70
N GLN A 168 -16.63 -9.98 -5.86
CA GLN A 168 -16.50 -11.37 -6.27
C GLN A 168 -17.65 -12.18 -5.68
N TYR A 169 -18.44 -12.82 -6.56
CA TYR A 169 -19.37 -13.87 -6.18
C TYR A 169 -18.60 -15.19 -6.06
N ASN A 170 -18.48 -15.67 -4.83
CA ASN A 170 -17.66 -16.79 -4.42
C ASN A 170 -18.43 -18.11 -4.51
N ASN A 171 -17.68 -19.20 -4.67
CA ASN A 171 -18.18 -20.56 -4.43
C ASN A 171 -19.44 -20.87 -5.26
N LEU A 172 -19.39 -20.67 -6.57
CA LEU A 172 -20.52 -20.96 -7.48
C LEU A 172 -21.08 -22.38 -7.26
N PHE A 173 -20.20 -23.35 -7.02
CA PHE A 173 -20.55 -24.76 -6.79
C PHE A 173 -20.64 -25.17 -5.32
N ASN A 174 -20.62 -24.22 -4.38
CA ASN A 174 -20.65 -24.49 -2.93
C ASN A 174 -19.56 -25.47 -2.44
N SER A 175 -18.39 -25.51 -3.08
CA SER A 175 -17.31 -26.44 -2.70
C SER A 175 -16.58 -26.07 -1.39
N GLY A 176 -16.80 -24.86 -0.87
CA GLY A 176 -16.10 -24.31 0.30
C GLY A 176 -14.65 -23.93 0.06
N THR A 177 -14.16 -24.03 -1.18
CA THR A 177 -12.74 -23.83 -1.55
C THR A 177 -12.54 -22.80 -2.65
N GLY A 178 -13.61 -22.17 -3.14
CA GLY A 178 -13.55 -21.15 -4.18
C GLY A 178 -13.23 -21.69 -5.57
N MET A 179 -13.60 -22.94 -5.89
CA MET A 179 -13.23 -23.58 -7.18
C MET A 179 -13.71 -22.81 -8.41
N ALA A 180 -14.81 -22.06 -8.31
CA ALA A 180 -15.29 -21.19 -9.36
C ALA A 180 -15.96 -19.95 -8.75
N ASN A 181 -15.58 -18.78 -9.27
CA ASN A 181 -16.05 -17.47 -8.81
C ASN A 181 -16.31 -16.56 -10.02
N ILE A 182 -17.17 -15.56 -9.82
CA ILE A 182 -17.38 -14.48 -10.81
C ILE A 182 -16.88 -13.18 -10.20
N LYS A 183 -15.98 -12.49 -10.89
CA LYS A 183 -15.39 -11.24 -10.43
C LYS A 183 -15.85 -10.09 -11.33
N PHE A 184 -16.27 -8.98 -10.73
CA PHE A 184 -16.70 -7.77 -11.40
C PHE A 184 -15.89 -6.59 -10.86
N GLY A 185 -15.27 -5.82 -11.76
CA GLY A 185 -14.42 -4.68 -11.41
C GLY A 185 -13.20 -4.57 -12.29
#